data_AF-A0A147JX11-F1
#
_entry.id   AF-A0A147JX11-F1
#
_cell.length_a   1.000
_cell.length_b   1.000
_cell.length_c   1.000
_cell.angle_alpha   90.00
_cell.angle_beta   90.00
_cell.angle_gamma   90.00
#
_symmetry.space_group_name_H-M   'P 1'
#
loop_
_entity.id
_entity.type
_entity.pdbx_description
1 polymer ?
#
loop_
_entity_poly.entity_id
_entity_poly.type
_entity_poly.pdbx_seq_one_letter_code
_entity_poly.pdbx_strand_id
1 'polypeptide(L)'
;MMRVLLWLLPVVDVFALKRILKYYRSLGVRVPWGHAKAGVIERWVGYIPAGFAISWLAGFWPTFLIALIVLALLGPIELYLMCRGVWPWKFFVGRPFKSTTKIFLLEGYNAIGYYLLGALLAAFIST
;
A
#
# COMPACT_ATOMS: atom_id res chain seq x y z
N MET A 1 8.81 -15.07 -8.44
CA MET A 1 7.55 -14.30 -8.56
C MET A 1 6.51 -14.69 -7.53
N MET A 2 6.12 -15.98 -7.42
CA MET A 2 5.07 -16.44 -6.49
C MET A 2 5.30 -16.10 -5.01
N ARG A 3 6.56 -16.14 -4.53
CA ARG A 3 6.92 -15.72 -3.16
C ARG A 3 6.77 -14.21 -2.89
N VAL A 4 6.85 -13.37 -3.91
CA VAL A 4 6.66 -11.91 -3.79
C VAL A 4 5.18 -11.57 -3.77
N LEU A 5 4.37 -12.28 -4.57
CA LEU A 5 2.90 -12.16 -4.55
C LEU A 5 2.31 -12.60 -3.19
N LEU A 6 2.92 -13.56 -2.51
CA LEU A 6 2.49 -13.92 -1.15
C LEU A 6 2.74 -12.81 -0.12
N TRP A 7 3.73 -11.93 -0.35
CA TRP A 7 3.95 -10.74 0.51
C TRP A 7 2.97 -9.60 0.23
N LEU A 8 2.22 -9.72 -0.85
CA LEU A 8 1.20 -8.76 -1.23
C LEU A 8 -0.14 -9.04 -0.55
N LEU A 9 -0.35 -10.25 -0.03
CA LEU A 9 -1.54 -10.53 0.76
C LEU A 9 -1.61 -9.55 1.94
N PRO A 10 -2.75 -8.86 2.13
CA PRO A 10 -2.96 -8.02 3.30
C PRO A 10 -2.58 -8.82 4.54
N VAL A 11 -2.00 -8.17 5.56
CA VAL A 11 -1.50 -8.79 6.81
C VAL A 11 -0.12 -9.47 6.70
N VAL A 12 0.33 -9.94 5.53
CA VAL A 12 1.60 -10.69 5.41
C VAL A 12 2.84 -9.79 5.52
N ASP A 13 2.73 -8.53 5.10
CA ASP A 13 3.80 -7.53 5.19
C ASP A 13 4.28 -7.27 6.62
N VAL A 14 3.42 -7.39 7.63
CA VAL A 14 3.78 -7.33 9.06
C VAL A 14 4.82 -8.39 9.41
N PHE A 15 4.59 -9.62 8.95
CA PHE A 15 5.45 -10.77 9.23
C PHE A 15 6.65 -10.85 8.29
N ALA A 16 6.56 -10.20 7.12
CA ALA A 16 7.57 -10.24 6.07
C ALA A 16 8.39 -8.94 5.93
N LEU A 17 8.21 -7.94 6.81
CA LEU A 17 8.81 -6.60 6.67
C LEU A 17 10.33 -6.64 6.40
N LYS A 18 11.08 -7.46 7.14
CA LYS A 18 12.54 -7.62 6.91
C LYS A 18 12.85 -8.14 5.50
N ARG A 19 12.04 -9.05 4.97
CA ARG A 19 12.21 -9.62 3.62
C ARG A 19 11.83 -8.60 2.54
N ILE A 20 10.75 -7.84 2.76
CA ILE A 20 10.32 -6.74 1.88
C ILE A 20 11.43 -5.69 1.78
N LEU A 21 12.00 -5.26 2.90
CA LEU A 21 13.11 -4.30 2.90
C LEU A 21 14.38 -4.86 2.26
N LYS A 22 14.66 -6.15 2.43
CA LYS A 22 15.76 -6.82 1.71
C LYS A 22 15.52 -6.79 0.19
N TYR A 23 14.27 -7.01 -0.23
CA TYR A 23 13.89 -6.93 -1.63
C TYR A 23 14.02 -5.49 -2.18
N TYR A 24 13.53 -4.48 -1.47
CA TYR A 24 13.71 -3.08 -1.89
C TYR A 24 15.18 -2.69 -1.99
N ARG A 25 16.00 -3.17 -1.05
CA ARG A 25 17.46 -2.98 -1.10
C ARG A 25 18.08 -3.62 -2.34
N SER A 26 17.59 -4.79 -2.76
CA SER A 26 18.02 -5.44 -4.01
C SER A 26 17.61 -4.66 -5.27
N LEU A 27 16.56 -3.84 -5.19
CA LEU A 27 16.15 -2.90 -6.25
C LEU A 27 16.92 -1.57 -6.19
N GLY A 28 17.89 -1.45 -5.29
CA GLY A 28 18.71 -0.26 -5.08
C GLY A 28 18.08 0.77 -4.12
N VAL A 29 16.94 0.49 -3.50
CA VAL A 29 16.23 1.44 -2.62
C VAL A 29 16.38 1.05 -1.16
N ARG A 30 16.97 1.91 -0.34
CA ARG A 30 17.09 1.70 1.10
C ARG A 30 15.99 2.47 1.82
N VAL A 31 14.85 1.81 2.01
CA VAL A 31 13.73 2.40 2.78
C VAL A 31 14.10 2.45 4.26
N PRO A 32 14.00 3.61 4.93
CA PRO A 32 14.25 3.71 6.37
C PRO A 32 13.28 2.84 7.16
N TRP A 33 13.78 2.20 8.22
CA TRP A 33 12.96 1.32 9.08
C TRP A 33 11.77 2.07 9.71
N GLY A 34 11.97 3.32 10.12
CA GLY A 34 10.90 4.17 10.67
C GLY A 34 9.78 4.42 9.65
N HIS A 35 10.13 4.68 8.40
CA HIS A 35 9.15 4.87 7.33
C HIS A 35 8.39 3.57 7.02
N ALA A 36 9.11 2.45 6.95
CA ALA A 36 8.51 1.14 6.73
C ALA A 36 7.52 0.75 7.85
N LYS A 37 7.87 1.04 9.11
CA LYS A 37 6.96 0.86 10.25
C LYS A 37 5.74 1.76 10.18
N ALA A 38 5.92 3.03 9.84
CA ALA A 38 4.81 3.97 9.70
C ALA A 38 3.81 3.50 8.64
N GLY A 39 4.28 3.03 7.48
CA GLY A 39 3.42 2.48 6.44
C GLY A 39 2.65 1.23 6.89
N VAL A 40 3.28 0.34 7.67
CA VAL A 40 2.56 -0.81 8.27
C VAL A 40 1.50 -0.34 9.27
N ILE A 41 1.82 0.61 10.15
CA ILE A 41 0.85 1.13 11.12
C ILE A 41 -0.34 1.77 10.39
N GLU A 42 -0.08 2.64 9.43
CA GLU A 42 -1.09 3.32 8.61
C GLU A 42 -2.06 2.33 7.94
N ARG A 43 -1.55 1.18 7.48
CA ARG A 43 -2.41 0.12 6.91
C ARG A 43 -3.38 -0.47 7.91
N TRP A 44 -2.93 -0.69 9.14
CA TRP A 44 -3.76 -1.30 10.18
C TRP A 44 -4.74 -0.31 10.82
N VAL A 45 -4.29 0.91 11.12
CA VAL A 45 -5.10 1.89 11.84
C VAL A 45 -5.81 2.88 10.93
N GLY A 46 -5.40 2.98 9.66
CA GLY A 46 -5.97 3.87 8.66
C GLY A 46 -6.77 3.11 7.61
N TYR A 47 -6.11 2.32 6.75
CA TYR A 47 -6.76 1.72 5.59
C TYR A 47 -7.85 0.70 5.96
N ILE A 48 -7.59 -0.23 6.90
CA ILE A 48 -8.63 -1.19 7.35
C ILE A 48 -9.86 -0.46 7.93
N PRO A 49 -9.73 0.44 8.93
CA PRO A 49 -10.89 1.14 9.49
C PRO A 49 -11.63 2.00 8.46
N ALA A 50 -10.90 2.67 7.55
CA ALA A 50 -11.51 3.47 6.49
C ALA A 50 -12.36 2.60 5.55
N GLY A 51 -11.81 1.48 5.07
CA GLY A 51 -12.54 0.54 4.22
C GLY A 51 -13.74 -0.08 4.92
N PHE A 52 -13.60 -0.41 6.21
CA PHE A 52 -14.70 -0.92 7.03
C PHE A 52 -15.83 0.12 7.14
N ALA A 53 -15.52 1.34 7.59
CA ALA A 53 -16.52 2.37 7.84
C ALA A 53 -17.27 2.76 6.56
N ILE A 54 -16.56 2.93 5.44
CA ILE A 54 -17.19 3.29 4.16
C ILE A 54 -18.08 2.14 3.66
N SER A 55 -17.62 0.88 3.76
CA SER A 55 -18.40 -0.29 3.33
C SER A 55 -19.61 -0.52 4.22
N TRP A 56 -19.50 -0.26 5.51
CA TRP A 56 -20.62 -0.31 6.44
C TRP A 56 -21.73 0.69 6.07
N LEU A 57 -21.35 1.88 5.61
CA LEU A 57 -22.30 2.96 5.29
C LEU A 57 -22.87 2.87 3.87
N ALA A 58 -22.04 2.53 2.89
CA ALA A 58 -22.38 2.60 1.47
C ALA A 58 -22.38 1.23 0.77
N GLY A 59 -21.94 0.17 1.44
CA GLY A 59 -21.77 -1.15 0.86
C GLY A 59 -20.42 -1.36 0.17
N PHE A 60 -20.15 -2.61 -0.16
CA PHE A 60 -18.86 -3.03 -0.72
C PHE A 60 -18.55 -2.39 -2.09
N TRP A 61 -19.51 -2.38 -3.01
CA TRP A 61 -19.27 -1.89 -4.38
C TRP A 61 -18.91 -0.41 -4.46
N PRO A 62 -19.63 0.52 -3.79
CA PRO A 62 -19.21 1.91 -3.73
C PRO A 62 -17.83 2.09 -3.08
N THR A 63 -17.54 1.31 -2.03
CA THR A 63 -16.25 1.33 -1.35
C THR A 63 -15.10 0.92 -2.27
N PHE A 64 -15.31 -0.13 -3.07
CA PHE A 64 -14.36 -0.57 -4.09
C PHE A 64 -14.15 0.50 -5.18
N LEU A 65 -15.24 1.14 -5.64
CA LEU A 65 -15.14 2.21 -6.64
C LEU A 65 -14.34 3.41 -6.12
N ILE A 66 -14.52 3.78 -4.85
CA ILE A 66 -13.73 4.84 -4.19
C ILE A 66 -12.24 4.50 -4.23
N ALA A 67 -11.85 3.25 -3.94
CA ALA A 67 -10.44 2.85 -4.00
C ALA A 67 -9.86 3.02 -5.41
N LEU A 68 -10.62 2.68 -6.46
CA LEU A 68 -10.19 2.86 -7.85
C LEU A 68 -10.05 4.35 -8.22
N ILE A 69 -11.01 5.18 -7.82
CA ILE A 69 -10.98 6.63 -8.07
C ILE A 69 -9.78 7.27 -7.37
N VAL A 70 -9.56 6.94 -6.10
CA VAL A 70 -8.41 7.44 -5.33
C VAL A 70 -7.09 7.01 -5.98
N LEU A 71 -6.97 5.75 -6.41
CA LEU A 71 -5.78 5.28 -7.11
C LEU A 71 -5.56 6.02 -8.45
N ALA A 72 -6.62 6.24 -9.22
CA ALA A 72 -6.54 6.91 -10.52
C ALA A 72 -6.14 8.39 -10.38
N LEU A 73 -6.68 9.08 -9.37
CA LEU A 73 -6.42 10.51 -9.14
C LEU A 73 -5.10 10.77 -8.43
N LEU A 74 -4.82 10.03 -7.35
CA LEU A 74 -3.68 10.27 -6.48
C LEU A 74 -2.47 9.40 -6.83
N GLY A 75 -2.66 8.22 -7.40
CA GLY A 75 -1.56 7.31 -7.75
C GLY A 75 -0.51 7.92 -8.68
N PRO A 76 -0.88 8.62 -9.77
CA PRO A 76 0.08 9.30 -10.63
C PRO A 76 0.87 10.41 -9.91
N ILE A 77 0.19 11.18 -9.05
CA ILE A 77 0.81 12.24 -8.25
C ILE A 77 1.82 11.63 -7.28
N GLU A 78 1.42 10.55 -6.60
CA GLU A 78 2.26 9.85 -5.63
C GLU A 78 3.52 9.26 -6.29
N LEU A 79 3.34 8.57 -7.43
CA LEU A 79 4.46 8.03 -8.19
C LEU A 79 5.40 9.14 -8.68
N TYR A 80 4.86 10.28 -9.12
CA TYR A 80 5.66 11.44 -9.49
C TYR A 80 6.50 11.95 -8.31
N LEU A 81 5.89 12.16 -7.14
CA LEU A 81 6.59 12.61 -5.93
C LEU A 81 7.66 11.62 -5.48
N MET A 82 7.38 10.32 -5.56
CA MET A 82 8.36 9.26 -5.32
C MET A 82 9.55 9.35 -6.28
N CYS A 83 9.30 9.52 -7.58
CA CYS A 83 10.36 9.64 -8.59
C CYS A 83 11.22 10.90 -8.40
N ARG A 84 10.63 11.98 -7.88
CA ARG A 84 11.35 13.22 -7.54
C ARG A 84 12.04 13.15 -6.17
N GLY A 85 11.76 12.13 -5.37
CA GLY A 85 12.29 12.00 -4.01
C GLY A 85 11.82 13.13 -3.08
N VAL A 86 10.63 13.67 -3.32
CA VAL A 86 10.01 14.70 -2.46
C VAL A 86 9.59 14.04 -1.15
N TRP A 87 9.66 14.75 -0.02
CA TRP A 87 9.22 14.20 1.28
C TRP A 87 7.77 13.66 1.18
N PRO A 88 7.45 12.46 1.71
CA PRO A 88 8.26 11.58 2.56
C PRO A 88 9.24 10.65 1.82
N TRP A 89 9.31 10.71 0.49
CA TRP A 89 10.02 9.81 -0.42
C TRP A 89 11.50 10.12 -0.65
N LYS A 90 12.17 10.85 0.24
CA LYS A 90 13.58 11.29 0.08
C LYS A 90 14.56 10.14 -0.21
N PHE A 91 14.24 8.91 0.19
CA PHE A 91 15.08 7.72 -0.07
C PHE A 91 15.03 7.20 -1.51
N PHE A 92 14.17 7.77 -2.36
CA PHE A 92 14.09 7.51 -3.80
C PHE A 92 14.90 8.49 -4.66
N VAL A 93 15.54 9.50 -4.08
CA VAL A 93 16.37 10.46 -4.84
C VAL A 93 17.41 9.74 -5.68
N GLY A 94 17.43 10.02 -6.99
CA GLY A 94 18.36 9.43 -7.95
C GLY A 94 18.12 7.95 -8.28
N ARG A 95 16.95 7.38 -7.92
CA ARG A 95 16.63 5.98 -8.22
C ARG A 95 15.99 5.82 -9.61
N PRO A 96 16.27 4.71 -10.32
CA PRO A 96 15.67 4.46 -11.63
C PRO A 96 14.14 4.38 -11.54
N PHE A 97 13.44 5.00 -12.49
CA PHE A 97 11.97 4.95 -12.59
C PHE A 97 11.43 3.52 -12.45
N LYS A 98 12.05 2.55 -13.15
CA LYS A 98 11.67 1.13 -13.09
C LYS A 98 11.68 0.54 -11.67
N SER A 99 12.64 0.92 -10.82
CA SER A 99 12.69 0.46 -9.43
C SER A 99 11.61 1.14 -8.59
N THR A 100 11.44 2.45 -8.77
CA THR A 100 10.42 3.24 -8.07
C THR A 100 9.01 2.75 -8.38
N THR A 101 8.68 2.55 -9.65
CA THR A 101 7.36 2.04 -10.09
C THR A 101 7.07 0.65 -9.52
N LYS A 102 8.07 -0.24 -9.47
CA LYS A 102 7.89 -1.57 -8.85
C LYS A 102 7.53 -1.45 -7.37
N ILE A 103 8.21 -0.58 -6.63
CA ILE A 103 7.93 -0.40 -5.21
C ILE A 103 6.57 0.28 -5.02
N PHE A 104 6.25 1.31 -5.82
CA PHE A 104 4.94 1.95 -5.82
C PHE A 104 3.80 0.95 -6.05
N LEU A 105 3.91 0.07 -7.05
CA LEU A 105 2.90 -0.95 -7.31
C LEU A 105 2.76 -1.95 -6.16
N LEU A 106 3.86 -2.33 -5.51
CA LEU A 106 3.82 -3.24 -4.36
C LEU A 106 3.15 -2.59 -3.14
N GLU A 107 3.51 -1.34 -2.85
CA GLU A 107 2.95 -0.59 -1.73
C GLU A 107 1.48 -0.23 -1.97
N GLY A 108 1.14 0.15 -3.21
CA GLY A 108 -0.23 0.42 -3.63
C GLY A 108 -1.12 -0.82 -3.58
N TYR A 109 -0.62 -1.98 -4.00
CA TYR A 109 -1.34 -3.25 -3.83
C TYR A 109 -1.65 -3.51 -2.35
N ASN A 110 -0.65 -3.34 -1.46
CA ASN A 110 -0.86 -3.54 -0.03
C ASN A 110 -1.90 -2.54 0.51
N ALA A 111 -1.78 -1.25 0.22
CA ALA A 111 -2.73 -0.24 0.70
C ALA A 111 -4.18 -0.57 0.29
N ILE A 112 -4.40 -0.90 -0.99
CA ILE A 112 -5.71 -1.31 -1.52
C ILE A 112 -6.18 -2.60 -0.85
N GLY A 113 -5.30 -3.58 -0.70
CA GLY A 113 -5.62 -4.85 -0.07
C GLY A 113 -6.09 -4.70 1.38
N TYR A 114 -5.44 -3.85 2.17
CA TYR A 114 -5.84 -3.54 3.55
C TYR A 114 -7.18 -2.80 3.61
N TYR A 115 -7.39 -1.84 2.71
CA TYR A 115 -8.67 -1.13 2.59
C TYR A 115 -9.81 -2.07 2.23
N LEU A 116 -9.63 -2.92 1.22
CA LEU A 116 -10.64 -3.91 0.80
C LEU A 116 -10.87 -5.00 1.84
N LEU A 117 -9.84 -5.38 2.62
CA LEU A 117 -10.02 -6.27 3.76
C LEU A 117 -10.99 -5.67 4.78
N GLY A 118 -10.83 -4.39 5.13
CA GLY A 118 -11.79 -3.68 5.98
C GLY A 118 -13.20 -3.68 5.38
N ALA A 119 -13.31 -3.42 4.08
CA ALA A 119 -14.59 -3.40 3.38
C ALA A 119 -15.30 -4.76 3.40
N LEU A 120 -14.56 -5.85 3.22
CA LEU A 120 -15.05 -7.23 3.30
C LEU A 120 -15.51 -7.59 4.71
N LEU A 121 -14.77 -7.18 5.75
CA LEU A 121 -15.16 -7.40 7.15
C LEU A 121 -16.50 -6.73 7.46
N ALA A 122 -16.71 -5.49 7.01
CA ALA A 122 -17.99 -4.81 7.17
C ALA A 122 -19.13 -5.52 6.42
N ALA A 123 -18.87 -5.94 5.17
CA ALA A 123 -19.84 -6.66 4.36
C ALA A 123 -20.26 -8.00 5.01
N PHE A 124 -19.31 -8.74 5.60
CA PHE A 124 -19.56 -10.02 6.27
C PHE A 124 -20.43 -9.89 7.52
N ILE A 125 -20.31 -8.79 8.26
CA ILE A 125 -21.09 -8.55 9.49
C ILE A 125 -22.47 -7.94 9.17
N SER A 126 -22.60 -7.32 7.99
CA SER A 126 -23.85 -6.68 7.54
C SER A 126 -24.78 -7.62 6.74
N THR A 127 -24.32 -8.83 6.43
CA THR A 127 -25.11 -9.96 5.88
C THR A 127 -25.63 -10.86 6.98
#